data_AF-A0A7I8DML6-F1
#
_entry.id   AF-A0A7I8DML6-F1
#
_cell.length_a   1.000
_cell.length_b   1.000
_cell.length_c   1.000
_cell.angle_alpha   90.00
_cell.angle_beta   90.00
_cell.angle_gamma   90.00
#
_symmetry.space_group_name_H-M   'P 1'
#
loop_
_entity.id
_entity.type
_entity.pdbx_description
1 polymer ?
#
loop_
_entity_poly.entity_id
_entity_poly.type
_entity_poly.pdbx_seq_one_letter_code
_entity_poly.pdbx_strand_id
1 'polypeptide(L)'
;MKNELNPFNLSADKPLPTIYDIWSLGYYTNLCTDTEKTKKINDIVTYILNPEFQKIREGYGLIWVEARRIYHSCGWSPTLPLYEIENRPIQSCPYPLLDYLDFMSHFKIAHKSKWLHDCLNHFEQFKTEKGTYIFPKEYLRKKYIDKAFLNETNMSLKRNERDLLKRELVSTMKMVEIYGRISCEL
;
A
#
# COMPACT_ATOMS: atom_id res chain seq x y z
N MET A 1 4.63 -21.62 -9.16
CA MET A 1 3.32 -21.88 -8.55
C MET A 1 2.97 -23.33 -8.81
N LYS A 2 2.62 -24.09 -7.76
CA LYS A 2 1.67 -25.18 -7.97
C LYS A 2 0.41 -24.58 -8.59
N ASN A 3 -0.24 -25.26 -9.52
CA ASN A 3 -1.48 -24.79 -10.15
C ASN A 3 -2.55 -24.33 -9.14
N GLU A 4 -2.46 -24.81 -7.90
CA GLU A 4 -3.33 -24.50 -6.77
C GLU A 4 -3.26 -23.05 -6.26
N LEU A 5 -2.19 -22.28 -6.54
CA LEU A 5 -2.05 -20.88 -6.11
C LEU A 5 -2.28 -19.86 -7.24
N ASN A 6 -2.81 -20.31 -8.39
CA ASN A 6 -3.20 -19.46 -9.51
C ASN A 6 -4.74 -19.34 -9.56
N PRO A 7 -5.34 -18.42 -8.79
CA PRO A 7 -6.80 -18.32 -8.67
C PRO A 7 -7.51 -17.88 -9.98
N PHE A 8 -6.76 -17.57 -11.05
CA PHE A 8 -7.31 -17.06 -12.31
C PHE A 8 -7.12 -17.99 -13.50
N ASN A 9 -6.60 -19.22 -13.30
CA ASN A 9 -6.30 -20.15 -14.39
C ASN A 9 -5.47 -19.52 -15.54
N LEU A 10 -4.64 -18.51 -15.22
CA LEU A 10 -3.82 -17.83 -16.22
C LEU A 10 -2.67 -18.74 -16.66
N SER A 11 -2.46 -18.89 -17.97
CA SER A 11 -1.37 -19.72 -18.50
C SER A 11 -0.03 -19.38 -17.82
N ALA A 12 0.68 -20.41 -17.41
CA ALA A 12 2.01 -20.31 -16.83
C ALA A 12 3.08 -19.95 -17.89
N ASP A 13 2.81 -19.10 -18.88
CA ASP A 13 3.79 -18.64 -19.89
C ASP A 13 4.42 -17.28 -19.59
N LYS A 14 3.75 -16.39 -18.82
CA LYS A 14 4.29 -15.07 -18.41
C LYS A 14 4.44 -14.92 -16.89
N PRO A 15 5.49 -14.26 -16.37
CA PRO A 15 5.60 -14.01 -14.93
C PRO A 15 4.38 -13.20 -14.46
N LEU A 16 3.88 -13.52 -13.27
CA LEU A 16 2.74 -12.83 -12.71
C LEU A 16 3.16 -11.45 -12.18
N PRO A 17 2.32 -10.44 -12.37
CA PRO A 17 2.61 -9.11 -11.87
C PRO A 17 2.57 -9.08 -10.35
N THR A 18 3.49 -8.33 -9.77
CA THR A 18 3.60 -8.04 -8.34
C THR A 18 3.21 -6.59 -8.07
N ILE A 19 3.08 -6.20 -6.80
CA ILE A 19 2.82 -4.80 -6.44
C ILE A 19 3.91 -3.83 -6.93
N TYR A 20 5.13 -4.32 -7.14
CA TYR A 20 6.24 -3.50 -7.65
C TYR A 20 6.06 -3.14 -9.13
N ASP A 21 5.43 -4.01 -9.92
CA ASP A 21 5.19 -3.80 -11.36
C ASP A 21 4.15 -2.71 -11.62
N ILE A 22 3.30 -2.40 -10.63
CA ILE A 22 2.22 -1.42 -10.76
C ILE A 22 2.51 -0.10 -10.06
N TRP A 23 3.64 0.04 -9.36
CA TRP A 23 3.92 1.24 -8.56
C TRP A 23 3.95 2.52 -9.41
N SER A 24 4.56 2.44 -10.59
CA SER A 24 4.57 3.54 -11.57
C SER A 24 3.18 3.77 -12.20
N LEU A 25 2.36 2.73 -12.29
CA LEU A 25 1.03 2.80 -12.90
C LEU A 25 -0.01 3.46 -12.00
N GLY A 26 0.16 3.45 -10.67
CA GLY A 26 -0.76 4.14 -9.75
C GLY A 26 -0.92 5.63 -10.05
N TYR A 27 0.17 6.31 -10.42
CA TYR A 27 0.14 7.73 -10.82
C TYR A 27 -0.39 7.95 -12.24
N TYR A 28 -0.38 6.90 -13.07
CA TYR A 28 -0.86 6.94 -14.45
C TYR A 28 -2.38 6.74 -14.55
N THR A 29 -3.00 6.05 -13.58
CA THR A 29 -4.44 5.70 -13.60
C THR A 29 -5.36 6.89 -13.87
N ASN A 30 -5.17 8.00 -13.18
CA ASN A 30 -6.01 9.20 -13.33
C ASN A 30 -5.83 9.93 -14.67
N LEU A 31 -4.75 9.63 -15.41
CA LEU A 31 -4.42 10.23 -16.71
C LEU A 31 -4.66 9.26 -17.87
N CYS A 32 -4.95 8.00 -17.58
CA CYS A 32 -5.10 6.96 -18.58
C CYS A 32 -6.52 6.98 -19.16
N THR A 33 -6.65 7.41 -20.41
CA THR A 33 -7.91 7.33 -21.17
C THR A 33 -8.08 6.00 -21.92
N ASP A 34 -7.02 5.18 -21.94
CA ASP A 34 -7.00 3.87 -22.59
C ASP A 34 -7.70 2.83 -21.70
N THR A 35 -8.89 2.41 -22.16
CA THR A 35 -9.76 1.49 -21.43
C THR A 35 -9.15 0.10 -21.30
N GLU A 36 -8.36 -0.35 -22.27
CA GLU A 36 -7.74 -1.67 -22.25
C GLU A 36 -6.59 -1.72 -21.24
N LYS A 37 -5.78 -0.66 -21.17
CA LYS A 37 -4.73 -0.51 -20.15
C LYS A 37 -5.33 -0.38 -18.74
N THR A 38 -6.39 0.42 -18.60
CA THR A 38 -7.11 0.56 -17.33
C THR A 38 -7.64 -0.79 -16.85
N LYS A 39 -8.22 -1.60 -17.75
CA LYS A 39 -8.67 -2.95 -17.44
C LYS A 39 -7.52 -3.84 -16.95
N LYS A 40 -6.39 -3.86 -17.67
CA LYS A 40 -5.19 -4.63 -17.28
C LYS A 40 -4.69 -4.23 -15.89
N ILE A 41 -4.64 -2.93 -15.60
CA ILE A 41 -4.25 -2.43 -14.27
C ILE A 41 -5.21 -2.95 -13.19
N ASN A 42 -6.53 -2.86 -13.42
CA ASN A 42 -7.53 -3.35 -12.47
C ASN A 42 -7.44 -4.86 -12.24
N ASP A 43 -7.15 -5.64 -13.29
CA ASP A 43 -6.95 -7.10 -13.19
C ASP A 43 -5.74 -7.41 -12.28
N ILE A 44 -4.64 -6.65 -12.40
CA ILE A 44 -3.46 -6.81 -11.54
C ILE A 44 -3.76 -6.45 -10.09
N VAL A 45 -4.46 -5.33 -9.85
CA VAL A 45 -4.81 -4.92 -8.49
C VAL A 45 -5.75 -5.95 -7.84
N THR A 46 -6.70 -6.49 -8.61
CA THR A 46 -7.58 -7.59 -8.17
C THR A 46 -6.78 -8.85 -7.84
N TYR A 47 -5.79 -9.18 -8.68
CA TYR A 47 -4.89 -10.30 -8.46
C TYR A 47 -4.11 -10.14 -7.14
N ILE A 48 -3.55 -8.97 -6.89
CA ILE A 48 -2.82 -8.67 -5.65
C ILE A 48 -3.76 -8.74 -4.43
N LEU A 49 -4.98 -8.22 -4.53
CA LEU A 49 -5.96 -8.26 -3.43
C LEU A 49 -6.53 -9.66 -3.15
N ASN A 50 -6.25 -10.65 -4.01
CA ASN A 50 -6.80 -11.99 -3.87
C ASN A 50 -6.22 -12.71 -2.63
N PRO A 51 -7.07 -13.31 -1.77
CA PRO A 51 -6.60 -14.04 -0.58
C PRO A 51 -5.56 -15.13 -0.87
N GLU A 52 -5.66 -15.85 -2.00
CA GLU A 52 -4.70 -16.89 -2.38
C GLU A 52 -3.31 -16.30 -2.69
N PHE A 53 -3.25 -15.14 -3.33
CA PHE A 53 -1.99 -14.43 -3.54
C PHE A 53 -1.38 -13.99 -2.21
N GLN A 54 -2.22 -13.57 -1.28
CA GLN A 54 -1.78 -13.11 0.03
C GLN A 54 -1.20 -14.23 0.91
N LYS A 55 -1.51 -15.51 0.61
CA LYS A 55 -0.91 -16.69 1.28
C LYS A 55 0.58 -16.91 0.96
N ILE A 56 1.14 -16.18 0.00
CA ILE A 56 2.58 -16.26 -0.30
C ILE A 56 3.37 -15.97 0.97
N ARG A 57 4.34 -16.84 1.28
CA ARG A 57 5.21 -16.68 2.45
C ARG A 57 5.94 -15.34 2.38
N GLU A 58 5.92 -14.62 3.48
CA GLU A 58 6.64 -13.37 3.63
C GLU A 58 8.15 -13.57 3.59
N GLY A 59 8.83 -12.63 2.94
CA GLY A 59 10.28 -12.50 3.02
C GLY A 59 10.91 -11.95 1.75
N TYR A 60 12.20 -11.65 1.86
CA TYR A 60 13.11 -11.64 0.71
C TYR A 60 13.23 -13.06 0.18
N GLY A 61 13.13 -13.25 -1.12
CA GLY A 61 13.46 -14.58 -1.61
C GLY A 61 13.14 -14.89 -3.05
N LEU A 62 13.69 -16.03 -3.42
CA LEU A 62 13.45 -16.71 -4.65
C LEU A 62 12.11 -17.44 -4.55
N ILE A 63 11.10 -16.97 -5.27
CA ILE A 63 9.85 -17.70 -5.46
C ILE A 63 10.12 -18.81 -6.47
N TRP A 64 10.11 -20.06 -6.01
CA TRP A 64 10.25 -21.22 -6.89
C TRP A 64 8.98 -21.43 -7.72
N VAL A 65 9.13 -21.44 -9.03
CA VAL A 65 8.07 -21.78 -9.98
C VAL A 65 8.32 -23.16 -10.54
N GLU A 66 7.80 -24.17 -9.82
CA GLU A 66 7.94 -25.59 -10.17
C GLU A 66 7.60 -25.90 -11.64
N ALA A 67 6.46 -25.42 -12.13
CA ALA A 67 6.02 -25.64 -13.52
C ALA A 67 7.02 -25.17 -14.59
N ARG A 68 7.84 -24.15 -14.27
CA ARG A 68 8.84 -23.59 -15.20
C ARG A 68 10.27 -23.97 -14.84
N ARG A 69 10.47 -24.58 -13.68
CA ARG A 69 11.78 -24.81 -13.09
C ARG A 69 12.65 -23.54 -12.97
N ILE A 70 12.03 -22.39 -12.67
CA ILE A 70 12.72 -21.09 -12.49
C ILE A 70 12.50 -20.52 -11.10
N TYR A 71 13.45 -19.71 -10.65
CA TYR A 71 13.31 -18.87 -9.46
C TYR A 71 13.02 -17.42 -9.88
N HIS A 72 12.02 -16.79 -9.27
CA HIS A 72 11.83 -15.35 -9.36
C HIS A 72 12.38 -14.68 -8.12
N SER A 73 13.30 -13.73 -8.27
CA SER A 73 13.73 -12.89 -7.15
C SER A 73 12.64 -11.87 -6.83
N CYS A 74 12.20 -11.84 -5.58
CA CYS A 74 11.34 -10.80 -5.06
C CYS A 74 12.15 -9.91 -4.10
N GLY A 75 12.27 -8.62 -4.43
CA GLY A 75 13.08 -7.67 -3.70
C GLY A 75 12.53 -7.28 -2.31
N TRP A 76 11.31 -7.70 -1.98
CA TRP A 76 10.68 -7.65 -0.65
C TRP A 76 9.35 -8.42 -0.72
N SER A 77 8.65 -8.61 0.39
CA SER A 77 7.37 -9.35 0.42
C SER A 77 6.37 -8.80 -0.60
N PRO A 78 5.78 -9.62 -1.49
CA PRO A 78 4.79 -9.15 -2.47
C PRO A 78 3.38 -8.99 -1.87
N THR A 79 3.19 -9.51 -0.65
CA THR A 79 1.92 -9.45 0.08
C THR A 79 1.67 -8.08 0.71
N LEU A 80 0.41 -7.78 0.96
CA LEU A 80 -0.03 -6.55 1.58
C LEU A 80 0.11 -6.64 3.11
N PRO A 81 0.55 -5.55 3.77
CA PRO A 81 0.64 -5.50 5.23
C PRO A 81 -0.74 -5.47 5.88
N LEU A 82 -0.88 -6.01 7.10
CA LEU A 82 -2.16 -6.18 7.80
C LEU A 82 -3.23 -7.01 7.06
N TYR A 83 -2.85 -7.75 6.01
CA TYR A 83 -3.81 -8.65 5.36
C TYR A 83 -4.06 -9.87 6.26
N GLU A 84 -5.28 -10.01 6.76
CA GLU A 84 -5.69 -11.12 7.62
C GLU A 84 -5.77 -12.42 6.83
N ILE A 85 -5.00 -13.43 7.25
CA ILE A 85 -5.00 -14.77 6.66
C ILE A 85 -4.85 -15.78 7.78
N GLU A 86 -5.67 -16.83 7.73
CA GLU A 86 -5.56 -17.96 8.64
C GLU A 86 -4.12 -18.52 8.65
N ASN A 87 -3.60 -18.78 9.85
CA ASN A 87 -2.26 -19.33 10.08
C ASN A 87 -1.08 -18.42 9.68
N ARG A 88 -1.32 -17.14 9.37
CA ARG A 88 -0.26 -16.13 9.23
C ARG A 88 -0.16 -15.32 10.52
N PRO A 89 1.03 -15.21 11.15
CA PRO A 89 1.20 -14.31 12.28
C PRO A 89 0.88 -12.88 11.84
N ILE A 90 0.07 -12.17 12.65
CA ILE A 90 -0.27 -10.75 12.41
C ILE A 90 1.04 -9.98 12.28
N GLN A 91 1.22 -9.31 11.13
CA GLN A 91 2.38 -8.47 10.92
C GLN A 91 2.38 -7.32 11.92
N SER A 92 3.35 -7.30 12.81
CA SER A 92 3.69 -6.13 13.62
C SER A 92 4.48 -5.12 12.76
N CYS A 93 3.93 -4.67 11.63
CA CYS A 93 4.70 -3.84 10.70
C CYS A 93 4.09 -2.45 10.49
N PRO A 94 4.70 -1.40 11.08
CA PRO A 94 4.41 -0.01 10.75
C PRO A 94 4.76 0.33 9.29
N TYR A 95 5.76 -0.36 8.74
CA TYR A 95 6.28 -0.18 7.39
C TYR A 95 6.05 -1.45 6.55
N PRO A 96 5.63 -1.39 5.28
CA PRO A 96 5.35 -0.22 4.46
C PRO A 96 3.84 0.13 4.40
N LEU A 97 3.08 -0.08 5.50
CA LEU A 97 1.61 0.02 5.49
C LEU A 97 1.08 1.34 4.92
N LEU A 98 1.57 2.48 5.40
CA LEU A 98 1.09 3.79 4.94
C LEU A 98 1.40 4.03 3.45
N ASP A 99 2.55 3.54 2.96
CA ASP A 99 2.90 3.64 1.54
C ASP A 99 1.98 2.80 0.68
N TYR A 100 1.64 1.59 1.14
CA TYR A 100 0.76 0.69 0.42
C TYR A 100 -0.67 1.22 0.41
N LEU A 101 -1.16 1.75 1.53
CA LEU A 101 -2.47 2.40 1.59
C LEU A 101 -2.54 3.62 0.67
N ASP A 102 -1.55 4.50 0.74
CA ASP A 102 -1.45 5.67 -0.14
C ASP A 102 -1.43 5.27 -1.61
N PHE A 103 -0.59 4.30 -1.97
CA PHE A 103 -0.49 3.79 -3.33
C PHE A 103 -1.81 3.15 -3.81
N MET A 104 -2.39 2.26 -3.00
CA MET A 104 -3.60 1.53 -3.37
C MET A 104 -4.83 2.45 -3.43
N SER A 105 -4.82 3.60 -2.73
CA SER A 105 -5.86 4.62 -2.83
C SER A 105 -6.00 5.24 -4.24
N HIS A 106 -5.05 5.02 -5.14
CA HIS A 106 -5.17 5.42 -6.55
C HIS A 106 -6.10 4.52 -7.38
N PHE A 107 -6.39 3.30 -6.91
CA PHE A 107 -7.16 2.33 -7.70
C PHE A 107 -8.57 2.16 -7.13
N LYS A 108 -9.59 2.50 -7.93
CA LYS A 108 -10.99 2.36 -7.54
C LYS A 108 -11.38 0.95 -7.09
N ILE A 109 -10.77 -0.06 -7.72
CA ILE A 109 -11.04 -1.45 -7.35
C ILE A 109 -10.54 -1.79 -5.94
N ALA A 110 -9.46 -1.13 -5.49
CA ALA A 110 -8.94 -1.29 -4.14
C ALA A 110 -9.83 -0.61 -3.10
N HIS A 111 -10.54 0.47 -3.45
CA HIS A 111 -11.46 1.17 -2.53
C HIS A 111 -12.55 0.24 -1.98
N LYS A 112 -12.98 -0.74 -2.78
CA LYS A 112 -14.01 -1.72 -2.40
C LYS A 112 -13.45 -2.90 -1.60
N SER A 113 -12.12 -3.00 -1.47
CA SER A 113 -11.49 -4.14 -0.83
C SER A 113 -11.61 -4.08 0.68
N LYS A 114 -11.77 -5.25 1.33
CA LYS A 114 -11.74 -5.35 2.79
C LYS A 114 -10.41 -4.83 3.36
N TRP A 115 -9.29 -5.20 2.72
CA TRP A 115 -7.95 -4.78 3.14
C TRP A 115 -7.81 -3.25 3.25
N LEU A 116 -8.30 -2.49 2.26
CA LEU A 116 -8.20 -1.02 2.30
C LEU A 116 -9.02 -0.43 3.44
N HIS A 117 -10.23 -0.94 3.68
CA HIS A 117 -11.06 -0.52 4.82
C HIS A 117 -10.41 -0.86 6.16
N ASP A 118 -9.83 -2.05 6.31
CA ASP A 118 -9.13 -2.46 7.53
C ASP A 118 -7.92 -1.55 7.79
N CYS A 119 -7.17 -1.18 6.74
CA CYS A 119 -6.08 -0.22 6.85
C CYS A 119 -6.56 1.17 7.26
N LEU A 120 -7.65 1.67 6.69
CA LEU A 120 -8.24 2.95 7.09
C LEU A 120 -8.68 2.92 8.55
N ASN A 121 -9.39 1.86 8.96
CA ASN A 121 -9.83 1.67 10.34
C ASN A 121 -8.65 1.64 11.32
N HIS A 122 -7.52 1.03 10.93
CA HIS A 122 -6.28 1.07 11.70
C HIS A 122 -5.77 2.51 11.89
N PHE A 123 -5.73 3.32 10.82
CA PHE A 123 -5.26 4.70 10.93
C PHE A 123 -6.25 5.66 11.60
N GLU A 124 -7.56 5.37 11.56
CA GLU A 124 -8.59 6.13 12.30
C GLU A 124 -8.37 6.09 13.82
N GLN A 125 -7.71 5.05 14.34
CA GLN A 125 -7.35 4.97 15.77
C GLN A 125 -6.37 6.07 16.20
N PHE A 126 -5.66 6.70 15.25
CA PHE A 126 -4.72 7.79 15.52
C PHE A 126 -5.34 9.18 15.32
N LYS A 127 -6.65 9.26 15.07
CA LYS A 127 -7.37 10.52 14.95
C LYS A 127 -7.52 11.20 16.30
N THR A 128 -7.23 12.49 16.35
CA THR A 128 -7.38 13.31 17.55
C THR A 128 -8.80 13.85 17.66
N GLU A 129 -9.16 14.36 18.84
CA GLU A 129 -10.43 15.07 19.07
C GLU A 129 -10.63 16.28 18.13
N LYS A 130 -9.54 16.86 17.60
CA LYS A 130 -9.58 17.98 16.66
C LYS A 130 -9.84 17.54 15.22
N GLY A 131 -9.92 16.23 14.96
CA GLY A 131 -10.05 15.66 13.63
C GLY A 131 -8.74 15.59 12.82
N THR A 132 -7.61 15.95 13.42
CA THR A 132 -6.26 15.72 12.88
C THR A 132 -5.79 14.30 13.20
N TYR A 133 -4.63 13.89 12.67
CA TYR A 133 -4.06 12.57 12.92
C TYR A 133 -2.67 12.70 13.51
N ILE A 134 -2.29 11.82 14.45
CA ILE A 134 -0.93 11.76 15.00
C ILE A 134 -0.43 10.32 14.97
N PHE A 135 0.25 9.93 13.90
CA PHE A 135 0.77 8.57 13.76
C PHE A 135 2.01 8.34 14.63
N PRO A 136 2.21 7.10 15.12
CA PRO A 136 3.50 6.65 15.63
C PRO A 136 4.63 6.94 14.63
N LYS A 137 5.83 7.23 15.15
CA LYS A 137 6.99 7.67 14.36
C LYS A 137 7.40 6.63 13.32
N GLU A 138 7.12 5.37 13.62
CA GLU A 138 7.45 4.19 12.82
C GLU A 138 6.68 4.16 11.49
N TYR A 139 5.55 4.87 11.37
CA TYR A 139 4.80 5.05 10.12
C TYR A 139 5.33 6.19 9.25
N LEU A 140 6.13 7.10 9.82
CA LEU A 140 6.50 8.36 9.19
C LEU A 140 7.94 8.32 8.67
N ARG A 141 8.07 8.03 7.37
CA ARG A 141 9.35 8.11 6.67
C ARG A 141 9.78 9.55 6.45
N LYS A 142 11.10 9.77 6.41
CA LYS A 142 11.72 11.07 6.12
C LYS A 142 11.14 11.75 4.85
N LYS A 143 10.92 10.99 3.78
CA LYS A 143 10.34 11.51 2.53
C LYS A 143 9.00 12.24 2.70
N TYR A 144 8.21 11.88 3.71
CA TYR A 144 6.94 12.56 3.97
C TYR A 144 7.14 13.90 4.67
N ILE A 145 8.15 13.96 5.54
CA ILE A 145 8.55 15.20 6.21
C ILE A 145 9.13 16.15 5.17
N ASP A 146 10.06 15.68 4.33
CA ASP A 146 10.67 16.47 3.26
C ASP A 146 9.60 17.00 2.27
N LYS A 147 8.54 16.22 2.00
CA LYS A 147 7.41 16.64 1.17
C LYS A 147 6.58 17.76 1.83
N ALA A 148 6.34 17.65 3.14
CA ALA A 148 5.49 18.58 3.88
C ALA A 148 6.21 19.89 4.23
N PHE A 149 7.53 19.86 4.36
CA PHE A 149 8.33 20.99 4.82
C PHE A 149 9.43 21.34 3.81
N LEU A 150 9.31 22.51 3.16
CA LEU A 150 10.36 23.03 2.28
C LEU A 150 11.67 23.37 3.05
N ASN A 151 11.55 23.77 4.31
CA ASN A 151 12.69 23.99 5.21
C ASN A 151 12.27 23.83 6.69
N GLU A 152 12.93 22.93 7.41
CA GLU A 152 12.64 22.64 8.81
C GLU A 152 13.27 23.62 9.83
N THR A 153 14.21 24.46 9.39
CA THR A 153 15.03 25.29 10.30
C THR A 153 14.33 26.55 10.79
N ASN A 154 13.33 27.06 10.08
CA ASN A 154 12.69 28.35 10.35
C ASN A 154 11.41 28.30 11.21
N MET A 155 11.14 27.18 11.89
CA MET A 155 10.01 27.11 12.81
C MET A 155 10.40 27.65 14.20
N SER A 156 9.73 28.71 14.64
CA SER A 156 9.90 29.36 15.96
C SER A 156 9.34 28.54 17.13
N LEU A 157 9.55 27.22 17.13
CA LEU A 157 9.03 26.27 18.12
C LEU A 157 10.16 25.52 18.83
N LYS A 158 9.94 25.17 20.11
CA LYS A 158 10.84 24.30 20.87
C LYS A 158 10.93 22.92 20.21
N ARG A 159 12.05 22.21 20.39
CA ARG A 159 12.32 20.92 19.72
C ARG A 159 11.19 19.90 19.89
N ASN A 160 10.66 19.73 21.09
CA ASN A 160 9.60 18.73 21.36
C ASN A 160 8.24 19.13 20.78
N GLU A 161 7.89 20.41 20.85
CA GLU A 161 6.66 20.96 20.25
C GLU A 161 6.72 20.84 18.72
N ARG A 162 7.90 21.10 18.16
CA ARG A 162 8.21 20.93 16.74
C ARG A 162 8.00 19.49 16.28
N ASP A 163 8.51 18.50 17.01
CA ASP A 163 8.41 17.10 16.60
C ASP A 163 6.96 16.59 16.66
N LEU A 164 6.18 17.01 17.67
CA LEU A 164 4.75 16.67 17.75
C LEU A 164 3.96 17.29 16.60
N LEU A 165 4.14 18.60 16.37
CA LEU A 165 3.46 19.32 15.30
C LEU A 165 3.81 18.75 13.92
N LYS A 166 5.09 18.42 13.69
CA LYS A 166 5.54 17.75 12.45
C LYS A 166 4.80 16.45 12.22
N ARG A 167 4.72 15.60 13.25
CA ARG A 167 4.03 14.31 13.15
C ARG A 167 2.55 14.51 12.88
N GLU A 168 1.90 15.44 13.58
CA GLU A 168 0.49 15.74 13.40
C GLU A 168 0.20 16.22 11.97
N LEU A 169 0.99 17.18 11.48
CA LEU A 169 0.81 17.77 10.16
C LEU A 169 1.03 16.74 9.05
N VAL A 170 2.12 15.97 9.11
CA VAL A 170 2.44 14.96 8.09
C VAL A 170 1.40 13.84 8.09
N SER A 171 0.99 13.34 9.27
CA SER A 171 -0.02 12.30 9.38
C SER A 171 -1.36 12.76 8.82
N THR A 172 -1.78 13.99 9.17
CA THR A 172 -3.02 14.59 8.69
C THR A 172 -2.98 14.81 7.17
N MET A 173 -1.88 15.37 6.65
CA MET A 173 -1.70 15.55 5.20
C MET A 173 -1.84 14.21 4.46
N LYS A 174 -1.22 13.14 4.97
CA LYS A 174 -1.32 11.81 4.35
C LYS A 174 -2.75 11.28 4.34
N MET A 175 -3.49 11.41 5.43
CA MET A 175 -4.90 10.98 5.47
C MET A 175 -5.78 11.82 4.55
N VAL A 176 -5.59 13.14 4.51
CA VAL A 176 -6.34 14.02 3.60
C VAL A 176 -6.07 13.66 2.14
N GLU A 177 -4.82 13.38 1.76
CA GLU A 177 -4.50 12.92 0.40
C GLU A 177 -5.20 11.59 0.06
N ILE A 178 -5.19 10.63 0.98
CA ILE A 178 -5.84 9.33 0.81
C ILE A 178 -7.35 9.50 0.69
N TYR A 179 -7.98 10.20 1.62
CA TYR A 179 -9.42 10.47 1.60
C TYR A 179 -9.83 11.29 0.38
N GLY A 180 -9.02 12.25 -0.07
CA GLY A 180 -9.30 13.01 -1.28
C GLY A 180 -9.43 12.14 -2.52
N ARG A 181 -8.68 11.03 -2.60
CA ARG A 181 -8.80 10.07 -3.71
C ARG A 181 -9.98 9.13 -3.60
N ILE A 182 -10.43 8.84 -2.37
CA ILE A 182 -11.55 7.93 -2.11
C ILE A 182 -12.89 8.69 -2.19
N SER A 183 -12.97 9.91 -1.67
CA SER A 183 -14.20 10.69 -1.50
C SER A 183 -14.59 11.54 -2.70
N CYS A 184 -13.73 11.72 -3.71
CA CYS A 184 -14.06 12.51 -4.91
C CYS A 184 -15.15 11.90 -5.82
N GLU A 185 -15.86 10.85 -5.38
CA GLU A 185 -16.87 10.13 -6.19
C GLU A 185 -18.16 9.74 -5.41
N LEU A 186 -18.49 10.47 -4.34
CA LEU A 186 -19.87 10.56 -3.82
C LEU A 186 -20.55 11.82 -4.36
#